data_AF-A0A7W7WEW7-F1
#
_entry.id   AF-A0A7W7WEW7-F1
#
_cell.length_a   1.000
_cell.length_b   1.000
_cell.length_c   1.000
_cell.angle_alpha   90.00
_cell.angle_beta   90.00
_cell.angle_gamma   90.00
#
_symmetry.space_group_name_H-M   'P 1'
#
loop_
_entity.id
_entity.type
_entity.pdbx_description
1 polymer ?
#
loop_
_entity_poly.entity_id
_entity_poly.type
_entity_poly.pdbx_seq_one_letter_code
_entity_poly.pdbx_strand_id
1 'polypeptide(L)' 'MAAKPGPKGGHKLTEEVCAFAEARLAADPALRAKDLVGPIEENFGVRVHPRSIERALARYREHSKSR' A
#
# COMPACT_ATOMS: atom_id res chain seq x y z
N MET A 1 5.82 -13.29 27.84
CA MET A 1 4.84 -12.36 27.24
C MET A 1 5.32 -11.97 25.86
N ALA A 2 4.76 -12.58 24.81
CA ALA A 2 4.97 -12.12 23.43
C ALA A 2 3.67 -12.41 22.68
N ALA A 3 2.60 -11.72 23.08
CA ALA A 3 1.37 -11.68 22.32
C ALA A 3 1.67 -10.88 21.05
N LYS A 4 2.16 -11.57 20.01
CA LYS A 4 2.19 -11.05 18.65
C LYS A 4 0.73 -10.70 18.32
N PRO A 5 0.37 -9.41 18.16
CA PRO A 5 -0.98 -9.09 17.77
C PRO A 5 -1.15 -9.57 16.33
N GLY A 6 -1.84 -10.71 16.17
CA GLY A 6 -2.33 -11.14 14.86
C GLY A 6 -3.18 -10.02 14.27
N PRO A 7 -3.09 -9.75 12.96
CA PRO A 7 -3.66 -8.56 12.35
C PRO A 7 -5.20 -8.62 12.37
N LYS A 8 -5.80 -8.01 13.39
CA LYS A 8 -7.23 -7.71 13.45
C LYS A 8 -7.53 -6.53 12.53
N GLY A 9 -8.17 -6.82 11.40
CA GLY A 9 -9.04 -5.91 10.63
C GLY A 9 -8.47 -4.54 10.22
N GLY A 10 -8.14 -4.37 8.95
CA GLY A 10 -8.03 -3.04 8.31
C GLY A 10 -6.62 -2.50 8.04
N HIS A 11 -5.56 -3.17 8.49
CA HIS A 11 -4.16 -2.74 8.35
C HIS A 11 -3.34 -3.60 7.36
N LYS A 12 -3.96 -4.08 6.27
CA LYS A 12 -3.25 -4.89 5.25
C LYS A 12 -2.45 -4.06 4.22
N LEU A 13 -2.70 -2.75 4.14
CA LEU A 13 -1.82 -1.82 3.42
C LEU A 13 -0.82 -1.24 4.41
N THR A 14 0.24 -2.01 4.64
CA THR A 14 1.43 -1.61 5.38
C THR A 14 2.20 -0.54 4.59
N GLU A 15 3.07 0.21 5.27
CA GLU A 15 4.00 1.16 4.64
C GLU A 15 4.80 0.50 3.51
N GLU A 16 5.12 -0.79 3.61
CA GLU A 16 5.77 -1.59 2.55
C GLU A 16 4.98 -1.65 1.24
N VAL A 17 3.66 -1.82 1.31
CA VAL A 17 2.78 -1.82 0.11
C VAL A 17 2.75 -0.43 -0.51
N CYS A 18 2.76 0.61 0.33
CA CYS A 18 2.77 2.00 -0.12
C CYS A 18 4.11 2.37 -0.78
N ALA A 19 5.23 1.94 -0.20
CA ALA A 19 6.57 2.10 -0.75
C ALA A 19 6.74 1.34 -2.07
N PHE A 20 6.21 0.10 -2.16
CA PHE A 20 6.18 -0.66 -3.42
C PHE A 20 5.34 0.04 -4.49
N ALA A 21 4.14 0.50 -4.13
CA ALA A 21 3.25 1.25 -5.00
C ALA A 21 3.92 2.54 -5.50
N GLU A 22 4.56 3.29 -4.60
CA GLU A 22 5.28 4.52 -4.93
C GLU A 22 6.49 4.25 -5.82
N ALA A 23 7.29 3.21 -5.54
CA ALA A 23 8.41 2.83 -6.40
C ALA A 23 7.96 2.47 -7.83
N ARG A 24 6.82 1.78 -7.96
CA ARG A 24 6.21 1.48 -9.26
C ARG A 24 5.70 2.75 -9.96
N LEU A 25 5.04 3.64 -9.23
CA LEU A 25 4.58 4.94 -9.76
C LEU A 25 5.75 5.87 -10.13
N ALA A 26 6.86 5.79 -9.41
CA ALA A 26 8.08 6.54 -9.70
C ALA A 26 8.78 6.01 -10.95
N ALA A 27 8.77 4.69 -11.15
CA ALA A 27 9.25 4.06 -12.38
C ALA A 27 8.35 4.37 -13.57
N ASP A 28 7.02 4.39 -13.37
CA ASP A 28 6.06 4.69 -14.42
C ASP A 28 4.86 5.50 -13.87
N PRO A 29 4.84 6.83 -14.07
CA PRO A 29 3.79 7.69 -13.57
C PRO A 29 2.44 7.53 -14.29
N ALA A 30 2.39 6.74 -15.38
CA ALA A 30 1.14 6.39 -16.04
C ALA A 30 0.39 5.25 -15.33
N LEU A 31 1.08 4.45 -14.50
CA LEU A 31 0.44 3.45 -13.65
C LEU A 31 -0.55 4.09 -12.68
N ARG A 32 -1.68 3.41 -12.43
CA ARG A 32 -2.68 3.82 -11.44
C ARG A 32 -2.76 2.81 -10.31
N ALA A 33 -3.39 3.22 -9.20
CA ALA A 33 -3.65 2.35 -8.05
C ALA A 33 -4.36 1.04 -8.43
N LYS A 34 -5.21 1.05 -9.47
CA LYS A 34 -5.87 -0.16 -9.99
C LYS A 34 -4.92 -1.16 -10.64
N ASP A 35 -3.86 -0.68 -11.29
CA ASP A 35 -2.88 -1.52 -11.98
C ASP A 35 -1.88 -2.13 -10.99
N LEU A 36 -1.81 -1.55 -9.78
CA LEU A 36 -0.99 -2.06 -8.68
C LEU A 36 -1.66 -3.20 -7.90
N VAL A 37 -2.98 -3.40 -8.06
CA VAL A 37 -3.74 -4.44 -7.35
C VAL A 37 -3.18 -5.83 -7.66
N GLY A 38 -3.03 -6.16 -8.94
CA GLY A 38 -2.48 -7.44 -9.40
C GLY A 38 -1.07 -7.73 -8.84
N PRO A 39 -0.06 -6.88 -9.09
CA PRO A 39 1.29 -7.12 -8.60
C PRO A 39 1.37 -7.10 -7.06
N ILE A 40 0.53 -6.33 -6.35
CA ILE A 40 0.50 -6.39 -4.88
C ILE A 40 -0.11 -7.72 -4.39
N GLU A 41 -1.19 -8.19 -5.01
CA GLU A 41 -1.76 -9.51 -4.72
C GLU A 41 -0.74 -10.63 -4.97
N GLU A 42 0.02 -10.57 -6.06
CA GLU A 42 1.03 -11.58 -6.43
C GLU A 42 2.26 -11.54 -5.53
N ASN A 43 2.80 -10.35 -5.22
CA ASN A 43 4.03 -10.21 -4.43
C ASN A 43 3.78 -10.40 -2.93
N PHE A 44 2.66 -9.90 -2.42
CA PHE A 44 2.36 -9.92 -0.98
C PHE A 44 1.33 -10.99 -0.60
N GLY A 45 0.62 -11.60 -1.55
CA GLY A 45 -0.47 -12.54 -1.26
C GLY A 45 -1.69 -11.84 -0.63
N VAL A 46 -1.81 -10.51 -0.80
CA VAL A 46 -2.82 -9.69 -0.13
C VAL A 46 -3.74 -9.04 -1.13
N ARG A 47 -5.03 -9.38 -1.04
CA ARG A 47 -6.12 -8.67 -1.72
C ARG A 47 -6.25 -7.24 -1.23
N VAL A 48 -5.83 -6.30 -2.07
CA VAL A 48 -5.98 -4.86 -1.85
C VAL A 48 -6.92 -4.27 -2.90
N HIS A 49 -7.89 -3.47 -2.47
CA HIS A 49 -8.74 -2.73 -3.40
C HIS A 49 -8.01 -1.47 -3.90
N PRO A 50 -8.24 -1.02 -5.15
CA PRO A 50 -7.65 0.22 -5.66
C PRO A 50 -7.92 1.41 -4.74
N ARG A 51 -9.14 1.51 -4.20
CA ARG A 51 -9.52 2.54 -3.24
C ARG A 51 -8.68 2.53 -1.96
N SER A 52 -8.23 1.36 -1.53
CA SER A 52 -7.37 1.23 -0.35
C SER A 52 -5.92 1.64 -0.67
N ILE A 53 -5.42 1.32 -1.87
CA ILE A 53 -4.11 1.79 -2.37
C ILE A 53 -4.11 3.32 -2.49
N GLU A 54 -5.15 3.92 -3.08
CA GLU A 54 -5.29 5.37 -3.17
C GLU A 54 -5.31 6.03 -1.78
N ARG A 55 -6.08 5.48 -0.83
CA ARG A 55 -6.10 6.00 0.55
C ARG A 55 -4.76 5.87 1.25
N ALA A 56 -4.03 4.76 1.04
CA ALA A 56 -2.71 4.57 1.63
C ALA A 56 -1.70 5.57 1.05
N LEU A 57 -1.65 5.71 -0.29
CA LEU A 57 -0.80 6.70 -0.96
C LEU A 57 -1.14 8.14 -0.57
N ALA A 58 -2.43 8.47 -0.45
CA ALA A 58 -2.87 9.78 0.02
C ALA A 58 -2.35 10.08 1.42
N ARG A 59 -2.47 9.12 2.35
CA ARG A 59 -1.93 9.25 3.71
C ARG A 59 -0.41 9.32 3.75
N TYR A 60 0.27 8.53 2.94
CA TYR A 60 1.73 8.53 2.86
C TYR A 60 2.26 9.88 2.36
N ARG A 61 1.64 10.43 1.30
CA ARG A 61 1.97 11.77 0.78
C ARG A 61 1.66 12.87 1.78
N GLU A 62 0.55 12.78 2.51
CA GLU A 62 0.20 13.73 3.57
C GLU A 62 1.24 13.71 4.69
N HIS A 63 1.64 12.51 5.15
CA HIS A 63 2.66 12.35 6.18
C HIS A 63 4.05 12.84 5.73
N SER A 64 4.46 12.56 4.48
CA SER A 64 5.71 13.06 3.93
C SER A 64 5.73 14.58 3.71
N LYS A 65 4.57 15.21 3.49
CA LYS A 65 4.44 16.67 3.34
C LYS A 65 4.46 17.41 4.68
N SER A 66 4.14 16.72 5.78
CA SER A 66 4.03 17.31 7.11
C SER A 66 5.31 17.20 7.95
N ARG A 67 6.42 16.71 7.37
CA ARG A 67 7.70 16.48 8.05
C ARG A 67 8.81 17.37 7.49
#